data_AF-A0A947UQM7-F1
#
_entry.id   AF-A0A947UQM7-F1
#
_cell.length_a   1.000
_cell.length_b   1.000
_cell.length_c   1.000
_cell.angle_alpha   90.00
_cell.angle_beta   90.00
_cell.angle_gamma   90.00
#
_symmetry.space_group_name_H-M   'P 1'
#
loop_
_entity.id
_entity.type
_entity.pdbx_description
1 polymer ?
#
loop_
_entity_poly.entity_id
_entity_poly.type
_entity_poly.pdbx_seq_one_letter_code
_entity_poly.pdbx_strand_id
1 'polypeptide(L)'
;MRNMQILNSKHRIGVSTAVCLGWESGPGASADLVAAAVDALNDMGNIVSQQCFANPEALSQGRITAYALALIRLRECAGAAGFERLMKACDALAVTVSLLIEDRSRACSGKCATLTRFVAHAQAMIQMSTDGAKHDAPPPARRHSTSLSASHRKEAHALAQALRSANQPAG
;
A
#
# COMPACT_ATOMS: atom_id res chain seq x y z
N MET A 1 45.38 -39.12 -8.16
CA MET A 1 45.33 -37.82 -8.88
C MET A 1 43.96 -37.23 -8.69
N ARG A 2 43.87 -35.99 -8.18
CA ARG A 2 42.62 -35.28 -7.84
C ARG A 2 41.96 -34.78 -9.13
N ASN A 3 40.71 -35.16 -9.38
CA ASN A 3 39.94 -34.62 -10.52
C ASN A 3 38.86 -33.67 -9.97
N MET A 4 39.22 -32.39 -9.89
CA MET A 4 38.32 -31.27 -9.60
C MET A 4 37.56 -30.94 -10.88
N GLN A 5 36.26 -31.23 -10.92
CA GLN A 5 35.39 -30.68 -11.95
C GLN A 5 34.57 -29.55 -11.32
N ILE A 6 35.03 -28.32 -11.59
CA ILE A 6 34.37 -27.08 -11.22
C ILE A 6 33.16 -26.90 -12.14
N LEU A 7 31.96 -27.11 -11.60
CA LEU A 7 30.70 -26.77 -12.26
C LEU A 7 30.53 -25.25 -12.25
N ASN A 8 30.89 -24.63 -13.38
CA ASN A 8 30.59 -23.23 -13.68
C ASN A 8 29.08 -23.11 -13.98
N SER A 9 28.26 -22.89 -12.94
CA SER A 9 26.84 -22.53 -13.13
C SER A 9 26.73 -21.04 -13.41
N LYS A 10 26.71 -20.69 -14.69
CA LYS A 10 26.33 -19.37 -15.20
C LYS A 10 24.82 -19.17 -14.97
N HIS A 11 24.42 -18.74 -13.78
CA HIS A 11 23.08 -18.20 -13.57
C HIS A 11 23.00 -16.80 -14.17
N ARG A 12 22.67 -16.77 -15.47
CA ARG A 12 22.20 -15.57 -16.16
C ARG A 12 20.81 -15.28 -15.60
N ILE A 13 20.74 -14.44 -14.58
CA ILE A 13 19.49 -13.87 -14.07
C ILE A 13 18.94 -13.01 -15.21
N GLY A 14 18.03 -13.58 -15.99
CA GLY A 14 17.19 -12.83 -16.90
C GLY A 14 16.33 -11.90 -16.06
N VAL A 15 16.67 -10.62 -16.06
CA VAL A 15 15.80 -9.54 -15.62
C VAL A 15 14.52 -9.68 -16.44
N SER A 16 13.47 -10.20 -15.81
CA SER A 16 12.15 -10.22 -16.38
C SER A 16 11.68 -8.78 -16.43
N THR A 17 11.69 -8.21 -17.62
CA THR A 17 11.08 -6.92 -17.92
C THR A 17 9.64 -6.98 -17.47
N ALA A 18 9.33 -6.30 -16.36
CA ALA A 18 7.95 -6.06 -15.98
C ALA A 18 7.30 -5.26 -17.12
N VAL A 19 6.45 -5.94 -17.89
CA VAL A 19 5.48 -5.29 -18.75
C VAL A 19 4.59 -4.49 -17.81
N CYS A 20 4.88 -3.21 -17.67
CA CYS A 20 3.97 -2.24 -17.09
C CYS A 20 2.81 -2.10 -18.08
N LEU A 21 1.86 -3.04 -18.04
CA LEU A 21 0.52 -2.79 -18.55
C LEU A 21 -0.01 -1.64 -17.70
N GLY A 22 -0.10 -0.46 -18.31
CA GLY A 22 -0.72 0.71 -17.72
C GLY A 22 -2.17 0.38 -17.38
N TRP A 23 -2.42 -0.05 -16.15
CA TRP A 23 -3.73 0.07 -15.56
C TRP A 23 -3.91 1.55 -15.23
N GLU A 24 -4.75 2.22 -16.02
CA GLU A 24 -5.38 3.47 -15.63
C GLU A 24 -6.09 3.22 -14.29
N SER A 25 -5.39 3.59 -13.22
CA SER A 25 -5.87 3.41 -11.86
C SER A 25 -6.91 4.49 -11.61
N GLY A 26 -8.18 4.12 -11.77
CA GLY A 26 -9.27 4.90 -11.21
C GLY A 26 -9.07 5.03 -9.68
N PRO A 27 -9.58 6.09 -9.04
CA PRO A 27 -9.38 6.32 -7.60
C PRO A 27 -9.85 5.19 -6.68
N GLY A 28 -10.69 4.26 -7.18
CA GLY A 28 -11.12 3.06 -6.45
C GLY A 28 -10.19 1.84 -6.59
N ALA A 29 -9.39 1.76 -7.66
CA ALA A 29 -8.52 0.61 -7.91
C ALA A 29 -7.39 0.53 -6.87
N SER A 30 -6.89 1.66 -6.38
CA SER A 30 -5.86 1.67 -5.34
C SER A 30 -6.39 1.16 -4.00
N ALA A 31 -7.63 1.51 -3.61
CA ALA A 31 -8.23 1.05 -2.37
C ALA A 31 -8.47 -0.47 -2.35
N ASP A 32 -8.94 -1.04 -3.46
CA ASP A 32 -9.14 -2.49 -3.60
C ASP A 32 -7.81 -3.26 -3.53
N LEU A 33 -6.73 -2.70 -4.10
CA LEU A 33 -5.40 -3.29 -4.04
C LEU A 33 -4.80 -3.24 -2.63
N VAL A 34 -5.03 -2.14 -1.90
CA VAL A 34 -4.67 -2.06 -0.47
C VAL A 34 -5.47 -3.07 0.34
N ALA A 35 -6.78 -3.19 0.10
CA ALA A 35 -7.62 -4.17 0.78
C ALA A 35 -7.12 -5.61 0.54
N ALA A 36 -6.77 -5.95 -0.70
CA ALA A 36 -6.18 -7.25 -1.04
C ALA A 36 -4.85 -7.52 -0.31
N ALA A 37 -4.00 -6.49 -0.17
CA ALA A 37 -2.76 -6.61 0.61
C ALA A 37 -3.03 -6.83 2.11
N VAL A 38 -4.05 -6.15 2.66
CA VAL A 38 -4.48 -6.33 4.05
C VAL A 38 -5.07 -7.74 4.27
N ASP A 39 -5.88 -8.24 3.34
CA ASP A 39 -6.46 -9.58 3.43
C ASP A 39 -5.37 -10.67 3.38
N ALA A 40 -4.41 -10.55 2.46
CA ALA A 40 -3.26 -11.45 2.40
C ALA A 40 -2.43 -11.42 3.69
N LEU A 41 -2.29 -10.24 4.31
CA LEU A 41 -1.60 -10.11 5.58
C LEU A 41 -2.40 -10.71 6.75
N ASN A 42 -3.72 -10.59 6.75
CA ASN A 42 -4.61 -11.24 7.71
C ASN A 42 -4.51 -12.76 7.62
N ASP A 43 -4.43 -13.32 6.40
CA ASP A 43 -4.19 -14.75 6.19
C ASP A 43 -2.88 -15.20 6.83
N MET A 44 -1.80 -14.42 6.65
CA MET A 44 -0.52 -14.67 7.33
C MET A 44 -0.66 -14.59 8.86
N GLY A 45 -1.41 -13.59 9.36
CA GLY A 45 -1.74 -13.43 10.78
C GLY A 45 -2.45 -14.65 11.36
N ASN A 46 -3.43 -15.20 10.63
CA ASN A 46 -4.17 -16.40 11.01
C ASN A 46 -3.29 -17.65 11.05
N ILE A 47 -2.29 -17.73 10.15
CA ILE A 47 -1.31 -18.82 10.15
C ILE A 47 -0.40 -18.74 11.39
N VAL A 48 0.15 -17.56 11.70
CA VAL A 48 1.10 -17.41 12.83
C VAL A 48 0.44 -17.39 14.20
N SER A 49 -0.86 -17.13 14.28
CA SER A 49 -1.63 -17.19 15.54
C SER A 49 -1.80 -18.62 16.08
N GLN A 50 -1.43 -19.63 15.27
CA GLN A 50 -1.48 -21.01 15.69
C GLN A 50 -0.29 -21.37 16.58
N GLN A 51 -0.51 -22.25 17.57
CA GLN A 51 0.51 -22.64 18.55
C GLN A 51 1.77 -23.26 17.94
N CYS A 52 1.74 -23.70 16.67
CA CYS A 52 2.89 -24.23 15.96
C CYS A 52 3.99 -23.19 15.69
N PHE A 53 3.68 -21.89 15.72
CA PHE A 53 4.69 -20.83 15.66
C PHE A 53 5.19 -20.41 17.04
N ALA A 54 4.53 -20.83 18.13
CA ALA A 54 5.07 -20.70 19.48
C ALA A 54 6.05 -21.84 19.82
N ASN A 55 5.80 -23.03 19.25
CA ASN A 55 6.59 -24.24 19.50
C ASN A 55 7.22 -24.76 18.19
N PRO A 56 8.54 -24.56 17.96
CA PRO A 56 9.21 -24.97 16.72
C PRO A 56 9.07 -26.45 16.39
N GLU A 57 8.98 -27.32 17.40
CA GLU A 57 8.81 -28.77 17.23
C GLU A 57 7.43 -29.15 16.66
N ALA A 58 6.42 -28.32 16.91
CA ALA A 58 5.07 -28.49 16.38
C ALA A 58 4.89 -27.87 14.98
N LEU A 59 5.92 -27.23 14.43
CA LEU A 59 5.87 -26.60 13.12
C LEU A 59 5.94 -27.68 12.02
N SER A 60 4.81 -27.90 11.35
CA SER A 60 4.72 -28.86 10.26
C SER A 60 5.10 -28.24 8.91
N GLN A 61 5.58 -29.08 7.98
CA GLN A 61 5.90 -28.64 6.62
C GLN A 61 4.71 -27.97 5.94
N GLY A 62 3.50 -28.49 6.13
CA GLY A 62 2.29 -27.90 5.58
C GLY A 62 2.03 -26.46 6.05
N ARG A 63 2.41 -26.14 7.30
CA ARG A 63 2.27 -24.77 7.84
C ARG A 63 3.33 -23.83 7.28
N ILE A 64 4.57 -24.31 7.11
CA ILE A 64 5.65 -23.56 6.48
C ILE A 64 5.26 -23.26 5.01
N THR A 65 4.75 -24.25 4.28
CA THR A 65 4.27 -24.06 2.91
C THR A 65 3.08 -23.10 2.83
N ALA A 66 2.09 -23.22 3.73
CA ALA A 66 0.96 -22.29 3.77
C ALA A 66 1.43 -20.85 4.01
N TYR A 67 2.39 -20.66 4.93
CA TYR A 67 3.00 -19.35 5.17
C TYR A 67 3.72 -18.82 3.93
N ALA A 68 4.48 -19.67 3.22
CA ALA A 68 5.17 -19.28 2.00
C ALA A 68 4.20 -18.82 0.89
N LEU A 69 3.09 -19.54 0.70
CA LEU A 69 2.07 -19.17 -0.28
C LEU A 69 1.41 -17.83 0.06
N ALA A 70 1.10 -17.62 1.34
CA ALA A 70 0.55 -16.35 1.81
C ALA A 70 1.56 -15.19 1.64
N LEU A 71 2.85 -15.44 1.87
CA LEU A 71 3.92 -14.46 1.65
C LEU A 71 4.07 -14.07 0.16
N ILE A 72 3.97 -15.03 -0.76
CA ILE A 72 3.98 -14.78 -2.20
C ILE A 72 2.79 -13.88 -2.59
N ARG A 73 1.58 -14.23 -2.14
CA ARG A 73 0.38 -13.43 -2.40
C ARG A 73 0.51 -12.01 -1.85
N LEU A 74 1.00 -11.86 -0.62
CA LEU A 74 1.24 -10.55 -0.01
C LEU A 74 2.21 -9.73 -0.86
N ARG A 75 3.29 -10.33 -1.36
CA ARG A 75 4.26 -9.66 -2.25
C ARG A 75 3.61 -9.20 -3.55
N GLU A 76 2.77 -10.03 -4.17
CA GLU A 76 2.06 -9.70 -5.40
C GLU A 76 1.09 -8.54 -5.18
N CYS A 77 0.28 -8.59 -4.12
CA CYS A 77 -0.63 -7.50 -3.74
C CYS A 77 0.15 -6.22 -3.40
N ALA A 78 1.27 -6.33 -2.68
CA ALA A 78 2.14 -5.20 -2.37
C ALA A 78 2.71 -4.55 -3.64
N GLY A 79 3.11 -5.35 -4.63
CA GLY A 79 3.60 -4.84 -5.92
C GLY A 79 2.51 -4.15 -6.72
N ALA A 80 1.31 -4.74 -6.77
CA ALA A 80 0.17 -4.10 -7.43
C ALA A 80 -0.22 -2.78 -6.75
N ALA A 81 -0.13 -2.70 -5.41
CA ALA A 81 -0.40 -1.49 -4.63
C ALA A 81 0.76 -0.47 -4.58
N GLY A 82 1.92 -0.78 -5.18
CA GLY A 82 3.11 0.11 -5.15
C GLY A 82 3.85 0.17 -3.81
N PHE A 83 3.66 -0.81 -2.92
CA PHE A 83 4.32 -0.89 -1.62
C PHE A 83 5.74 -1.48 -1.72
N GLU A 84 6.65 -0.75 -2.36
CA GLU A 84 8.04 -1.17 -2.61
C GLU A 84 8.80 -1.62 -1.35
N ARG A 85 8.60 -0.93 -0.21
CA ARG A 85 9.24 -1.30 1.06
C ARG A 85 8.72 -2.64 1.58
N LEU A 86 7.42 -2.88 1.45
CA LEU A 86 6.80 -4.13 1.85
C LEU A 86 7.27 -5.28 0.95
N MET A 87 7.38 -5.07 -0.36
CA MET A 87 7.93 -6.08 -1.28
C MET A 87 9.34 -6.51 -0.89
N LYS A 88 10.24 -5.56 -0.60
CA LYS A 88 11.61 -5.86 -0.17
C LYS A 88 11.66 -6.62 1.15
N ALA A 89 10.75 -6.30 2.07
CA ALA A 89 10.63 -7.02 3.33
C ALA A 89 10.13 -8.46 3.10
N CYS A 90 9.18 -8.66 2.17
CA CYS A 90 8.74 -9.99 1.76
C CYS A 90 9.89 -10.81 1.15
N ASP A 91 10.70 -10.21 0.28
CA ASP A 91 11.84 -10.87 -0.37
C ASP A 91 12.91 -11.30 0.66
N ALA A 92 13.20 -10.44 1.64
CA ALA A 92 14.12 -10.78 2.73
C ALA A 92 13.59 -11.94 3.60
N LEU A 93 12.28 -11.94 3.87
CA LEU A 93 11.64 -13.01 4.65
C LEU A 93 11.58 -14.32 3.85
N ALA A 94 11.39 -14.25 2.54
CA ALA A 94 11.32 -15.42 1.67
C ALA A 94 12.57 -16.29 1.79
N VAL A 95 13.76 -15.67 1.92
CA VAL A 95 15.02 -16.40 2.20
C VAL A 95 14.91 -17.24 3.47
N THR A 96 14.35 -16.68 4.53
CA THR A 96 14.17 -17.40 5.80
C THR A 96 13.17 -18.54 5.67
N VAL A 97 12.07 -18.32 4.94
CA VAL A 97 11.05 -19.34 4.71
C VAL A 97 11.58 -20.47 3.82
N SER A 98 12.34 -20.16 2.76
CA SER A 98 12.99 -21.15 1.90
C SER A 98 13.89 -22.09 2.70
N LEU A 99 14.70 -21.56 3.62
CA LEU A 99 15.54 -22.37 4.49
C LEU A 99 14.74 -23.31 5.41
N LEU A 100 13.53 -22.91 5.83
CA LEU A 100 12.63 -23.74 6.62
C LEU A 100 11.91 -24.80 5.77
N ILE A 101 11.64 -24.51 4.49
CA ILE A 101 11.09 -25.47 3.54
C ILE A 101 12.12 -26.55 3.23
N GLU A 102 13.37 -26.16 2.98
CA GLU A 102 14.48 -27.08 2.71
C GLU A 102 14.79 -27.99 3.90
N ASP A 103 14.79 -27.42 5.11
CA ASP A 103 15.13 -28.15 6.31
C ASP A 103 14.37 -27.61 7.53
N ARG A 104 13.27 -28.30 7.86
CA ARG A 104 12.43 -27.98 9.02
C ARG A 104 13.17 -28.09 10.35
N SER A 105 14.25 -28.88 10.43
CA SER A 105 15.02 -29.04 11.69
C SER A 105 15.72 -27.74 12.08
N ARG A 106 15.86 -26.80 11.13
CA ARG A 106 16.37 -25.46 11.36
C ARG A 106 15.34 -24.52 11.98
N ALA A 107 14.10 -24.96 12.19
CA ALA A 107 13.11 -24.20 12.92
C ALA A 107 13.58 -24.01 14.36
N CYS A 108 13.56 -22.76 14.82
CA CYS A 108 13.89 -22.40 16.19
C CYS A 108 13.00 -21.24 16.62
N SER A 109 12.90 -21.02 17.93
CA SER A 109 12.05 -19.97 18.50
C SER A 109 12.35 -18.59 17.90
N GLY A 110 13.61 -18.28 17.61
CA GLY A 110 14.02 -17.03 16.98
C GLY A 110 13.47 -16.84 15.56
N LYS A 111 13.46 -17.90 14.74
CA LYS A 111 12.89 -17.84 13.38
C LYS A 111 11.38 -17.75 13.42
N CYS A 112 10.72 -18.54 14.26
CA CYS A 112 9.28 -18.46 14.43
C CYS A 112 8.85 -17.06 14.92
N ALA A 113 9.57 -16.49 15.90
CA ALA A 113 9.35 -15.13 16.36
C ALA A 113 9.57 -14.08 15.26
N THR A 114 10.54 -14.31 14.36
CA THR A 114 10.76 -13.44 13.19
C THR A 114 9.54 -13.46 12.25
N LEU A 115 9.00 -14.65 11.96
CA LEU A 115 7.81 -14.81 11.10
C LEU A 115 6.58 -14.15 11.73
N THR A 116 6.40 -14.24 13.05
CA THR A 116 5.32 -13.57 13.77
C THR A 116 5.49 -12.06 13.78
N ARG A 117 6.69 -11.56 14.10
CA ARG A 117 6.98 -10.10 14.13
C ARG A 117 6.84 -9.46 12.76
N PHE A 118 7.17 -10.19 11.70
CA PHE A 118 7.01 -9.70 10.33
C PHE A 118 5.56 -9.29 10.05
N VAL A 119 4.56 -10.05 10.52
CA VAL A 119 3.14 -9.72 10.28
C VAL A 119 2.79 -8.37 10.89
N ALA A 120 3.16 -8.14 12.16
CA ALA A 120 2.95 -6.85 12.81
C ALA A 120 3.70 -5.70 12.12
N HIS A 121 4.93 -5.96 11.67
CA HIS A 121 5.73 -4.97 10.95
C HIS A 121 5.13 -4.61 9.58
N ALA A 122 4.67 -5.60 8.82
CA ALA A 122 3.99 -5.40 7.54
C ALA A 122 2.70 -4.61 7.70
N GLN A 123 1.94 -4.87 8.77
CA GLN A 123 0.71 -4.13 9.06
C GLN A 123 0.99 -2.64 9.29
N ALA A 124 2.03 -2.33 10.07
CA ALA A 124 2.46 -0.94 10.29
C ALA A 124 2.90 -0.26 8.97
N MET A 125 3.60 -0.98 8.09
CA MET A 125 4.03 -0.44 6.79
C MET A 125 2.85 -0.09 5.87
N ILE A 126 1.80 -0.93 5.84
CA ILE A 126 0.58 -0.64 5.08
C ILE A 126 -0.13 0.58 5.67
N GLN A 127 -0.32 0.62 7.00
CA GLN A 127 -0.99 1.73 7.67
C GLN A 127 -0.31 3.07 7.40
N MET A 128 1.02 3.15 7.57
CA MET A 128 1.81 4.35 7.29
C MET A 128 1.67 4.80 5.83
N SER A 129 1.60 3.86 4.89
CA SER A 129 1.45 4.16 3.46
C SER A 129 0.04 4.67 3.13
N THR A 130 -0.98 4.16 3.81
CA THR A 130 -2.37 4.62 3.62
C THR A 130 -2.69 5.95 4.30
N ASP A 131 -2.06 6.24 5.44
CA ASP A 131 -2.29 7.51 6.15
C ASP A 131 -1.47 8.66 5.55
N GLY A 132 -0.28 8.39 4.98
CA GLY A 132 0.45 9.36 4.18
C GLY A 132 -0.37 9.84 2.97
N ALA A 133 -1.03 8.92 2.27
CA ALA A 133 -1.88 9.23 1.11
C ALA A 133 -3.11 10.10 1.44
N LYS A 134 -3.60 10.09 2.68
CA LYS A 134 -4.71 10.95 3.13
C LYS A 134 -4.26 12.41 3.38
N HIS A 135 -2.98 12.62 3.69
CA HIS A 135 -2.41 13.95 3.95
C HIS A 135 -1.92 14.67 2.70
N ASP A 136 -1.61 13.92 1.63
CA ASP A 136 -1.16 14.49 0.34
C ASP A 136 -2.30 14.92 -0.59
N ALA A 137 -3.57 14.88 -0.13
CA ALA A 137 -4.65 15.53 -0.87
C ALA A 137 -4.45 17.06 -0.77
N PRO A 138 -4.07 17.77 -1.86
CA PRO A 138 -4.06 19.23 -1.83
C PRO A 138 -5.48 19.69 -1.47
N PRO A 139 -5.63 20.76 -0.65
CA PRO A 139 -6.94 21.32 -0.37
C PRO A 139 -7.64 21.55 -1.71
N PRO A 140 -8.93 21.16 -1.86
CA PRO A 140 -9.62 21.32 -3.12
C PRO A 140 -9.43 22.76 -3.55
N ALA A 141 -8.76 22.95 -4.70
CA ALA A 141 -8.58 24.26 -5.27
C ALA A 141 -9.97 24.88 -5.28
N ARG A 142 -10.16 25.91 -4.44
CA ARG A 142 -11.35 26.75 -4.51
C ARG A 142 -11.37 27.22 -5.95
N ARG A 143 -12.20 26.58 -6.77
CA ARG A 143 -12.58 27.12 -8.05
C ARG A 143 -13.27 28.41 -7.66
N HIS A 144 -12.53 29.52 -7.76
CA HIS A 144 -13.12 30.81 -7.96
C HIS A 144 -13.86 30.70 -9.28
N SER A 145 -15.06 30.10 -9.23
CA SER A 145 -16.06 30.28 -10.24
C SER A 145 -16.30 31.78 -10.27
N THR A 146 -15.73 32.46 -11.25
CA THR A 146 -16.32 33.67 -11.79
C THR A 146 -17.65 33.27 -12.41
N SER A 147 -18.62 32.98 -11.55
CA SER A 147 -20.02 32.88 -11.92
C SER A 147 -20.60 34.26 -11.71
N LEU A 148 -20.73 34.97 -12.83
CA LEU A 148 -21.83 35.90 -12.99
C LEU A 148 -23.12 35.16 -12.63
N SER A 149 -23.71 35.47 -11.47
CA SER A 149 -25.15 35.70 -11.37
C SER A 149 -25.52 36.34 -10.04
N ALA A 150 -26.11 37.53 -10.16
CA ALA A 150 -27.18 38.06 -9.33
C ALA A 150 -27.12 37.82 -7.81
N SER A 151 -26.59 38.80 -7.08
CA SER A 151 -27.20 39.19 -5.81
C SER A 151 -26.93 40.65 -5.48
N HIS A 152 -27.99 41.36 -5.11
CA HIS A 152 -28.07 42.79 -4.77
C HIS A 152 -28.20 43.79 -5.93
N ARG A 153 -29.32 43.64 -6.66
CA ARG A 153 -30.23 44.76 -6.91
C ARG A 153 -30.50 45.47 -5.57
N LYS A 154 -29.78 46.54 -5.24
CA LYS A 154 -30.23 47.60 -4.29
C LYS A 154 -29.39 48.89 -4.25
N GLU A 155 -28.35 49.06 -5.08
CA GLU A 155 -27.55 50.30 -5.13
C GLU A 155 -27.68 51.15 -6.41
N ALA A 156 -28.71 50.91 -7.23
CA ALA A 156 -29.01 51.77 -8.40
C ALA A 156 -30.16 52.77 -8.16
N HIS A 157 -30.91 52.64 -7.06
CA HIS A 157 -32.05 53.53 -6.76
C HIS A 157 -31.68 54.77 -5.93
N ALA A 158 -30.50 54.82 -5.31
CA ALA A 158 -30.07 55.95 -4.48
C ALA A 158 -29.47 57.13 -5.26
N LEU A 159 -28.94 56.91 -6.47
CA LEU A 159 -28.36 57.99 -7.30
C LEU A 159 -29.39 58.71 -8.20
N ALA A 160 -30.53 58.09 -8.49
CA ALA A 160 -31.60 58.72 -9.27
C ALA A 160 -32.53 59.63 -8.43
N GLN A 161 -32.54 59.46 -7.10
CA GLN A 161 -33.33 60.30 -6.18
C GLN A 161 -32.59 61.58 -5.75
N ALA A 162 -31.26 61.60 -5.82
CA ALA A 162 -30.43 62.77 -5.50
C ALA A 162 -30.49 63.87 -6.59
N LEU A 163 -30.76 63.52 -7.85
CA LEU A 163 -30.87 64.51 -8.95
C LEU A 163 -32.27 65.13 -9.07
N ARG A 164 -33.29 64.59 -8.40
CA ARG A 164 -34.67 65.12 -8.45
C ARG A 164 -34.97 66.13 -7.32
N SER A 165 -34.12 66.23 -6.30
CA SER A 165 -34.26 67.24 -5.22
C SER A 165 -33.50 68.55 -5.48
N ALA A 166 -32.76 68.66 -6.59
CA ALA A 166 -31.99 69.87 -6.94
C ALA A 166 -32.70 70.81 -7.92
N ASN A 167 -33.96 70.54 -8.30
CA ASN A 167 -34.66 71.30 -9.34
C ASN A 167 -36.13 71.63 -8.97
N GLN A 168 -36.38 72.04 -7.72
CA GLN A 168 -37.58 72.80 -7.39
C GLN A 168 -37.22 74.29 -7.35
N PRO A 169 -37.81 75.13 -8.22
CA PRO A 169 -37.70 76.58 -8.10
C PRO A 169 -38.47 77.04 -6.86
N ALA A 170 -37.80 77.79 -5.99
CA ALA A 170 -38.43 78.56 -4.95
C ALA A 170 -38.95 79.87 -5.56
N GLY A 171 -40.23 80.17 -5.34
CA GLY A 171 -40.81 81.51 -5.52
C GLY A 171 -41.30 81.82 -6.92
#